data_AF-A0A2E6YM05-F1
#
_entry.id   AF-A0A2E6YM05-F1
#
_cell.length_a   1.000
_cell.length_b   1.000
_cell.length_c   1.000
_cell.angle_alpha   90.00
_cell.angle_beta   90.00
_cell.angle_gamma   90.00
#
_symmetry.space_group_name_H-M   'P 1'
#
loop_
_entity.id
_entity.type
_entity.pdbx_description
1 polymer ?
#
loop_
_entity_poly.entity_id
_entity_poly.type
_entity_poly.pdbx_seq_one_letter_code
_entity_poly.pdbx_strand_id
1 'polypeptide(L)'
;MLKALEERGEVRRGYFVAGLGAAQFALPGAVDRLRAVREVEQAEAPVVLAATDPAQPYGAAVAWPDSQGRPSRSAGGHVVLVDGAPIVLVERGGRSLVTFPGAAETDAWIEAVQGLVKNGRLAKLEIAKVDGEPVRETPLAARLEAAGFSPGYRGMTYRG
;
A
#
# COMPACT_ATOMS: atom_id res chain seq x y z
N MET A 1 25.40 7.83 20.16
CA MET A 1 24.12 8.19 20.80
C MET A 1 23.26 6.96 21.09
N LEU A 2 22.86 6.15 20.10
CA LEU A 2 22.00 4.96 20.33
C LEU A 2 22.68 3.83 21.13
N LYS A 3 23.99 3.60 20.93
CA LYS A 3 24.76 2.61 21.71
C LYS A 3 24.80 2.92 23.22
N ALA A 4 24.91 4.19 23.59
CA ALA A 4 24.89 4.60 24.99
C ALA A 4 23.50 4.45 25.63
N LEU A 5 22.43 4.56 24.84
CA LEU A 5 21.06 4.28 25.29
C LEU A 5 20.82 2.76 25.44
N GLU A 6 21.41 1.94 24.57
CA GLU A 6 21.42 0.47 24.68
C GLU A 6 22.15 0.02 25.95
N GLU A 7 23.33 0.58 26.22
CA GLU A 7 24.11 0.30 27.45
C GLU A 7 23.35 0.68 28.73
N ARG A 8 22.45 1.68 28.66
CA ARG A 8 21.54 2.07 29.75
C ARG A 8 20.22 1.30 29.79
N GLY A 9 19.99 0.39 28.83
CA GLY A 9 18.77 -0.42 28.73
C GLY A 9 17.53 0.34 28.23
N GLU A 10 17.68 1.59 27.77
CA GLU A 10 16.58 2.44 27.30
C GLU A 10 16.07 2.04 25.90
N VAL A 11 16.93 1.43 25.10
CA VAL A 11 16.60 0.89 23.77
C VAL A 11 17.15 -0.53 23.61
N ARG A 12 16.48 -1.34 22.80
CA ARG A 12 16.94 -2.67 22.40
C ARG A 12 17.45 -2.63 20.96
N ARG A 13 18.65 -3.17 20.74
CA ARG A 13 19.19 -3.42 19.40
C ARG A 13 18.71 -4.76 18.87
N GLY A 14 18.40 -4.83 17.59
CA GLY A 14 17.98 -6.07 16.94
C GLY A 14 17.71 -5.90 15.45
N TYR A 15 17.05 -6.90 14.87
CA TYR A 15 16.53 -6.87 13.51
C TYR A 15 15.00 -6.95 13.59
N PHE A 16 14.33 -5.85 13.30
CA PHE A 16 12.87 -5.73 13.39
C PHE A 16 12.22 -5.63 12.01
N VAL A 17 12.93 -5.05 11.03
CA VAL A 17 12.47 -4.85 9.66
C VAL A 17 13.45 -5.52 8.69
N ALA A 18 12.94 -6.44 7.86
CA ALA A 18 13.73 -7.07 6.81
C ALA A 18 14.11 -6.05 5.71
N GLY A 19 15.30 -6.21 5.11
CA GLY A 19 15.80 -5.31 4.05
C GLY A 19 16.49 -4.03 4.55
N LEU A 20 16.42 -3.72 5.86
CA LEU A 20 17.17 -2.62 6.46
C LEU A 20 18.48 -3.14 7.08
N GLY A 21 19.61 -2.87 6.42
CA GLY A 21 20.93 -3.46 6.73
C GLY A 21 21.73 -2.82 7.88
N ALA A 22 21.28 -1.70 8.46
CA ALA A 22 21.94 -1.08 9.62
C ALA A 22 21.43 -1.66 10.95
N ALA A 23 22.20 -1.48 12.03
CA ALA A 23 21.75 -1.82 13.38
C ALA A 23 20.45 -1.04 13.71
N GLN A 24 19.38 -1.77 14.03
CA GLN A 24 18.08 -1.19 14.34
C GLN A 24 17.90 -1.10 15.85
N PHE A 25 17.26 -0.02 16.30
CA PHE A 25 17.02 0.24 17.72
C PHE A 25 15.54 0.57 17.92
N ALA A 26 14.95 -0.01 18.95
CA ALA A 26 13.56 0.25 19.33
C ALA A 26 13.42 0.35 20.84
N LEU A 27 12.44 1.13 21.31
CA LEU A 27 12.05 1.14 22.72
C LEU A 27 11.54 -0.26 23.11
N PRO A 28 11.82 -0.78 24.32
CA PRO A 28 11.35 -2.09 24.76
C PRO A 28 9.84 -2.30 24.52
N GLY A 29 9.01 -1.34 24.93
CA GLY A 29 7.56 -1.42 24.72
C GLY A 29 7.12 -1.38 23.25
N ALA A 30 7.93 -0.85 22.33
CA ALA A 30 7.65 -0.95 20.90
C ALA A 30 7.89 -2.37 20.38
N VAL A 31 8.96 -3.03 20.86
CA VAL A 31 9.24 -4.44 20.52
C VAL A 31 8.14 -5.36 21.07
N ASP A 32 7.69 -5.12 22.29
CA ASP A 32 6.66 -5.95 22.91
C ASP A 32 5.31 -5.80 22.18
N ARG A 33 4.94 -4.58 21.76
CA ARG A 33 3.76 -4.36 20.89
C ARG A 33 3.87 -5.07 19.54
N LEU A 34 5.03 -5.05 18.89
CA LEU A 34 5.23 -5.77 17.62
C LEU A 34 5.04 -7.29 17.77
N ARG A 35 5.38 -7.86 18.93
CA ARG A 35 5.13 -9.28 19.22
C ARG A 35 3.64 -9.55 19.42
N ALA A 36 2.97 -8.71 20.22
CA ALA A 36 1.54 -8.85 20.48
C ALA A 36 0.69 -8.78 19.20
N VAL A 37 1.05 -7.93 18.24
CA VAL A 37 0.34 -7.86 16.93
C VAL A 37 0.45 -9.17 16.14
N ARG A 38 1.59 -9.88 16.21
CA ARG A 38 1.75 -11.17 15.53
C ARG A 38 0.90 -12.30 16.11
N GLU A 39 0.43 -12.14 17.35
CA GLU A 39 -0.41 -13.13 18.03
C GLU A 39 -1.90 -12.98 17.68
N VAL A 40 -2.29 -11.92 16.96
CA VAL A 40 -3.66 -11.67 16.51
C VAL A 40 -3.81 -12.15 15.06
N GLU A 41 -4.41 -13.33 14.86
CA GLU A 41 -4.72 -13.89 13.54
C GLU A 41 -6.01 -13.30 12.93
N GLN A 42 -6.12 -11.97 12.84
CA GLN A 42 -7.21 -11.35 12.09
C GLN A 42 -6.66 -10.76 10.80
N ALA A 43 -7.21 -11.20 9.67
CA ALA A 43 -6.96 -10.56 8.39
C ALA A 43 -7.41 -9.09 8.49
N GLU A 44 -6.46 -8.16 8.46
CA GLU A 44 -6.77 -6.75 8.62
C GLU A 44 -7.49 -6.24 7.37
N ALA A 45 -8.54 -5.45 7.59
CA ALA A 45 -9.21 -4.75 6.50
C ALA A 45 -8.20 -3.86 5.74
N PRO A 46 -8.30 -3.74 4.40
CA PRO A 46 -7.35 -2.95 3.65
C PRO A 46 -7.27 -1.50 4.14
N VAL A 47 -6.04 -1.00 4.32
CA VAL A 47 -5.77 0.38 4.75
C VAL A 47 -5.23 1.18 3.58
N VAL A 48 -5.73 2.41 3.39
CA VAL A 48 -5.26 3.30 2.33
C VAL A 48 -4.47 4.47 2.92
N LEU A 49 -3.17 4.50 2.60
CA LEU A 49 -2.26 5.57 2.99
C LEU A 49 -1.89 6.43 1.79
N ALA A 50 -1.60 7.71 2.01
CA ALA A 50 -0.91 8.49 0.99
C ALA A 50 0.48 7.86 0.75
N ALA A 51 0.96 7.84 -0.49
CA ALA A 51 2.28 7.29 -0.79
C ALA A 51 3.40 8.02 -0.02
N THR A 52 3.19 9.28 0.35
CA THR A 52 4.16 10.07 1.14
C THR A 52 3.96 9.96 2.66
N ASP A 53 2.98 9.19 3.13
CA ASP A 53 2.70 9.03 4.56
C ASP A 53 3.89 8.37 5.30
N PRO A 54 4.31 8.87 6.47
CA PRO A 54 5.40 8.25 7.24
C PRO A 54 5.15 6.80 7.65
N ALA A 55 3.89 6.37 7.80
CA ALA A 55 3.51 4.99 8.09
C ALA A 55 3.56 4.08 6.86
N GLN A 56 3.74 4.64 5.66
CA GLN A 56 4.00 3.91 4.43
C GLN A 56 5.54 3.82 4.24
N PRO A 57 6.15 2.62 4.36
CA PRO A 57 7.62 2.51 4.33
C PRO A 57 8.19 2.21 2.93
N TYR A 58 7.36 1.71 2.00
CA TYR A 58 7.80 1.25 0.68
C TYR A 58 8.22 2.41 -0.22
N GLY A 59 9.34 2.25 -0.93
CA GLY A 59 9.94 3.33 -1.72
C GLY A 59 10.61 4.41 -0.88
N ALA A 60 10.77 4.20 0.43
CA ALA A 60 11.56 5.02 1.32
C ALA A 60 12.56 4.15 2.11
N ALA A 61 12.10 3.59 3.24
CA ALA A 61 12.93 2.73 4.08
C ALA A 61 12.95 1.26 3.63
N VAL A 62 11.90 0.83 2.92
CA VAL A 62 11.76 -0.54 2.41
C VAL A 62 11.63 -0.48 0.89
N ALA A 63 12.27 -1.39 0.17
CA ALA A 63 12.13 -1.50 -1.28
C ALA A 63 10.69 -1.93 -1.65
N TRP A 64 10.16 -1.42 -2.76
CA TRP A 64 8.90 -1.94 -3.30
C TRP A 64 9.05 -3.44 -3.62
N PRO A 65 7.99 -4.25 -3.44
CA PRO A 65 7.97 -5.60 -3.98
C PRO A 65 8.05 -5.58 -5.51
N ASP A 66 8.42 -6.72 -6.08
CA ASP A 66 8.42 -6.90 -7.53
C ASP A 66 7.03 -6.64 -8.12
N SER A 67 6.99 -5.88 -9.21
CA SER A 67 5.78 -5.54 -9.96
C SER A 67 6.12 -5.36 -11.43
N GLN A 68 5.13 -5.51 -12.31
CA GLN A 68 5.31 -5.23 -13.74
C GLN A 68 5.33 -3.71 -14.02
N GLY A 69 4.77 -2.91 -13.11
CA GLY A 69 4.82 -1.46 -13.15
C GLY A 69 6.13 -0.86 -12.62
N ARG A 70 6.13 0.47 -12.47
CA ARG A 70 7.27 1.23 -11.92
C ARG A 70 6.79 2.06 -10.72
N PRO A 71 6.63 1.45 -9.54
CA PRO A 71 6.04 2.13 -8.39
C PRO A 71 6.91 3.30 -7.94
N SER A 72 6.27 4.41 -7.56
CA SER A 72 6.94 5.61 -7.08
C SER A 72 6.29 6.14 -5.81
N ARG A 73 7.12 6.57 -4.85
CA ARG A 73 6.67 7.22 -3.62
C ARG A 73 6.47 8.71 -3.87
N SER A 74 5.34 9.08 -4.49
CA SER A 74 5.09 10.44 -4.99
C SER A 74 3.81 11.08 -4.43
N ALA A 75 3.81 12.41 -4.29
CA ALA A 75 2.70 13.16 -3.73
C ALA A 75 1.41 13.05 -4.58
N GLY A 76 0.31 12.72 -3.92
CA GLY A 76 -0.99 12.46 -4.56
C GLY A 76 -1.19 11.02 -5.03
N GLY A 77 -0.19 10.15 -4.87
CA GLY A 77 -0.36 8.70 -4.95
C GLY A 77 -0.91 8.13 -3.64
N HIS A 78 -1.58 6.98 -3.72
CA HIS A 78 -2.14 6.28 -2.57
C HIS A 78 -1.81 4.79 -2.63
N VAL A 79 -1.39 4.20 -1.52
CA VAL A 79 -1.05 2.78 -1.42
C VAL A 79 -2.12 2.09 -0.59
N VAL A 80 -2.66 1.00 -1.12
CA VAL A 80 -3.52 0.08 -0.36
C VAL A 80 -2.63 -1.01 0.23
N LEU A 81 -2.70 -1.18 1.56
CA LEU A 81 -2.01 -2.20 2.32
C LEU A 81 -3.03 -3.23 2.84
N VAL A 82 -2.69 -4.51 2.78
CA VAL A 82 -3.40 -5.61 3.46
C VAL A 82 -2.37 -6.37 4.26
N ASP A 83 -2.60 -6.52 5.57
CA ASP A 83 -1.64 -7.12 6.51
C ASP A 83 -0.21 -6.53 6.38
N GLY A 84 -0.15 -5.21 6.14
CA GLY A 84 1.09 -4.46 5.94
C GLY A 84 1.78 -4.65 4.58
N ALA A 85 1.33 -5.59 3.74
CA ALA A 85 1.83 -5.77 2.37
C ALA A 85 1.11 -4.83 1.39
N PRO A 86 1.82 -4.17 0.45
CA PRO A 86 1.19 -3.32 -0.53
C PRO A 86 0.52 -4.19 -1.58
N ILE A 87 -0.73 -3.90 -1.88
CA ILE A 87 -1.54 -4.64 -2.85
C ILE A 87 -1.68 -3.85 -4.15
N VAL A 88 -1.99 -2.55 -4.04
CA VAL A 88 -2.08 -1.64 -5.19
C VAL A 88 -1.55 -0.25 -4.82
N LEU A 89 -0.78 0.35 -5.71
CA LEU A 89 -0.49 1.79 -5.72
C LEU A 89 -1.38 2.46 -6.77
N VAL A 90 -2.26 3.34 -6.31
CA VAL A 90 -2.95 4.31 -7.16
C VAL A 90 -2.01 5.48 -7.42
N GLU A 91 -1.59 5.66 -8.66
CA GLU A 91 -0.70 6.76 -9.00
C GLU A 91 -1.43 8.12 -8.94
N ARG A 92 -0.63 9.19 -8.94
CA ARG A 92 -1.13 10.56 -8.88
C ARG A 92 -2.24 10.80 -9.91
N GLY A 93 -3.37 11.31 -9.41
CA GLY A 93 -4.54 11.65 -10.24
C GLY A 93 -5.44 10.47 -10.58
N GLY A 94 -5.20 9.28 -10.03
CA GLY A 94 -6.14 8.16 -10.10
C GLY A 94 -6.35 7.61 -11.51
N ARG A 95 -5.31 7.68 -12.36
CA ARG A 95 -5.35 7.22 -13.76
C ARG A 95 -4.60 5.94 -14.06
N SER A 96 -3.69 5.55 -13.18
CA SER A 96 -2.89 4.34 -13.34
C SER A 96 -2.82 3.62 -12.01
N LEU A 97 -2.80 2.29 -12.09
CA LEU A 97 -2.50 1.40 -10.98
C LEU A 97 -1.16 0.72 -11.22
N VAL A 98 -0.41 0.51 -10.14
CA VAL A 98 0.64 -0.51 -10.08
C VAL A 98 0.16 -1.59 -9.13
N THR A 99 0.18 -2.85 -9.58
CA THR A 99 -0.24 -3.99 -8.78
C THR A 99 0.97 -4.73 -8.20
N PHE A 100 0.77 -5.33 -7.03
CA PHE A 100 1.77 -6.09 -6.31
C PHE A 100 1.28 -7.53 -6.04
N PRO A 101 2.15 -8.44 -5.56
CA PRO A 101 1.72 -9.77 -5.12
C PRO A 101 0.54 -9.68 -4.16
N GLY A 102 -0.46 -10.55 -4.33
CA GLY A 102 -1.72 -10.53 -3.57
C GLY A 102 -2.87 -9.74 -4.23
N ALA A 103 -2.62 -8.84 -5.20
CA ALA A 103 -3.70 -8.12 -5.89
C ALA A 103 -4.66 -9.03 -6.68
N ALA A 104 -4.15 -10.16 -7.15
CA ALA A 104 -4.93 -11.20 -7.84
C ALA A 104 -5.76 -12.06 -6.87
N GLU A 105 -5.40 -12.10 -5.59
CA GLU A 105 -5.94 -13.04 -4.60
C GLU A 105 -7.17 -12.49 -3.87
N THR A 106 -7.38 -11.18 -3.91
CA THR A 106 -8.52 -10.52 -3.26
C THR A 106 -8.99 -9.27 -4.00
N ASP A 107 -10.30 -9.00 -3.95
CA ASP A 107 -10.94 -7.78 -4.46
C ASP A 107 -11.12 -6.70 -3.37
N ALA A 108 -10.79 -6.98 -2.11
CA ALA A 108 -11.03 -6.06 -0.99
C ALA A 108 -10.36 -4.69 -1.19
N TRP A 109 -9.23 -4.64 -1.90
CA TRP A 109 -8.55 -3.38 -2.22
C TRP A 109 -9.36 -2.49 -3.19
N ILE A 110 -10.26 -3.06 -4.01
CA ILE A 110 -11.10 -2.29 -4.95
C ILE A 110 -12.05 -1.39 -4.16
N GLU A 111 -12.70 -1.93 -3.13
CA GLU A 111 -13.56 -1.13 -2.24
C GLU A 111 -12.74 -0.05 -1.52
N ALA A 112 -11.53 -0.38 -1.09
CA ALA A 112 -10.63 0.57 -0.43
C ALA A 112 -10.29 1.76 -1.34
N VAL A 113 -9.97 1.52 -2.63
CA VAL A 113 -9.73 2.62 -3.58
C VAL A 113 -10.99 3.41 -3.91
N GLN A 114 -12.16 2.78 -3.98
CA GLN A 114 -13.44 3.50 -4.10
C GLN A 114 -13.67 4.44 -2.91
N GLY A 115 -13.22 4.04 -1.72
CA GLY A 115 -13.20 4.89 -0.52
C GLY A 115 -12.48 6.23 -0.72
N LEU A 116 -11.49 6.32 -1.61
CA LEU A 116 -10.86 7.59 -1.95
C LEU A 116 -11.85 8.57 -2.57
N VAL A 117 -12.81 8.08 -3.36
CA VAL A 117 -13.85 8.91 -3.97
C VAL A 117 -14.99 9.15 -3.00
N LYS A 118 -15.51 8.08 -2.35
CA LYS A 118 -16.61 8.17 -1.39
C LYS A 118 -16.31 9.13 -0.23
N ASN A 119 -15.05 9.21 0.20
CA ASN A 119 -14.60 10.08 1.29
C ASN A 119 -14.08 11.45 0.80
N GLY A 120 -14.27 11.79 -0.47
CA GLY A 120 -13.91 13.11 -1.02
C GLY A 120 -12.42 13.37 -1.19
N ARG A 121 -11.55 12.37 -1.07
CA ARG A 121 -10.10 12.53 -1.31
C ARG A 121 -9.78 12.69 -2.79
N LEU A 122 -10.57 12.07 -3.65
CA LEU A 122 -10.53 12.20 -5.10
C LEU A 122 -11.93 12.48 -5.64
N ALA A 123 -12.05 13.35 -6.65
CA ALA A 123 -13.34 13.62 -7.28
C ALA A 123 -13.87 12.43 -8.12
N LYS A 124 -12.95 11.63 -8.68
CA LYS A 124 -13.24 10.41 -9.44
C LYS A 124 -11.99 9.54 -9.54
N LEU A 125 -12.18 8.27 -9.91
CA LEU A 125 -11.14 7.41 -10.47
C LEU A 125 -11.42 7.19 -11.96
N GLU A 126 -10.39 7.24 -12.79
CA GLU A 126 -10.47 6.93 -14.22
C GLU A 126 -9.25 6.09 -14.59
N ILE A 127 -9.27 4.82 -14.17
CA ILE A 127 -8.16 3.89 -14.32
C ILE A 127 -8.00 3.60 -15.80
N ALA A 128 -7.00 4.20 -16.43
CA ALA A 128 -6.66 4.00 -17.84
C ALA A 128 -5.63 2.87 -18.01
N LYS A 129 -4.72 2.73 -17.05
CA LYS A 129 -3.62 1.77 -17.10
C LYS A 129 -3.45 0.97 -15.83
N VAL A 130 -2.93 -0.24 -15.99
CA VAL A 130 -2.51 -1.15 -14.92
C VAL A 130 -1.15 -1.67 -15.31
N ASP A 131 -0.14 -1.43 -14.47
CA ASP A 131 1.24 -1.87 -14.71
C ASP A 131 1.82 -1.43 -16.07
N GLY A 132 1.34 -0.30 -16.59
CA GLY A 132 1.77 0.27 -17.87
C GLY A 132 0.89 -0.13 -19.07
N GLU A 133 0.08 -1.18 -18.94
CA GLU A 133 -0.83 -1.68 -19.98
C GLU A 133 -2.22 -1.03 -19.89
N PRO A 134 -2.95 -0.85 -21.01
CA PRO A 134 -4.33 -0.37 -20.97
C PRO A 134 -5.22 -1.28 -20.11
N VAL A 135 -5.97 -0.73 -19.16
CA VAL A 135 -6.77 -1.54 -18.20
C VAL A 135 -7.73 -2.51 -18.89
N ARG A 136 -8.25 -2.15 -20.06
CA ARG A 136 -9.21 -2.95 -20.83
C ARG A 136 -8.61 -4.21 -21.44
N GLU A 137 -7.28 -4.23 -21.57
CA GLU A 137 -6.53 -5.37 -22.08
C GLU A 137 -6.08 -6.30 -20.96
N THR A 138 -6.43 -5.99 -19.70
CA THR A 138 -6.07 -6.79 -18.53
C THR A 138 -7.31 -7.46 -17.91
N PRO A 139 -7.15 -8.60 -17.21
CA PRO A 139 -8.24 -9.24 -16.47
C PRO A 139 -8.88 -8.34 -15.40
N LEU A 140 -8.19 -7.25 -15.00
CA LEU A 140 -8.66 -6.36 -13.95
C LEU A 140 -9.86 -5.50 -14.40
N ALA A 141 -10.05 -5.28 -15.70
CA ALA A 141 -11.23 -4.56 -16.20
C ALA A 141 -12.55 -5.20 -15.73
N ALA A 142 -12.68 -6.53 -15.88
CA ALA A 142 -13.88 -7.26 -15.49
C ALA A 142 -14.13 -7.22 -13.97
N ARG A 143 -13.07 -7.31 -13.16
CA ARG A 143 -13.16 -7.20 -11.69
C ARG A 143 -13.59 -5.80 -11.25
N LEU A 144 -13.01 -4.75 -11.86
CA LEU A 144 -13.42 -3.38 -11.61
C LEU A 144 -14.88 -3.13 -12.01
N GLU A 145 -15.31 -3.68 -13.14
CA GLU A 145 -16.70 -3.59 -13.60
C GLU A 145 -17.67 -4.27 -12.63
N ALA A 146 -17.37 -5.49 -12.19
CA ALA A 146 -18.15 -6.21 -11.19
C ALA A 146 -18.25 -5.44 -9.85
N ALA A 147 -17.23 -4.66 -9.52
CA ALA A 147 -17.22 -3.79 -8.34
C ALA A 147 -17.93 -2.43 -8.55
N GLY A 148 -18.49 -2.17 -9.72
CA GLY A 148 -19.27 -0.96 -10.01
C GLY A 148 -18.50 0.17 -10.71
N PHE A 149 -17.30 -0.09 -11.23
CA PHE A 149 -16.69 0.83 -12.20
C PHE A 149 -17.41 0.71 -13.54
N SER A 150 -17.65 1.82 -14.23
CA SER A 150 -18.23 1.80 -15.57
C SER A 150 -17.15 1.98 -16.64
N PRO A 151 -17.25 1.31 -17.80
CA PRO A 151 -16.41 1.60 -18.95
C PRO A 151 -16.57 3.07 -19.38
N GLY A 152 -15.49 3.84 -19.34
CA GLY A 152 -15.42 5.22 -19.83
C GLY A 152 -14.41 5.34 -20.98
N TYR A 153 -14.42 6.45 -21.73
CA TYR A 153 -13.61 6.61 -22.96
C TYR A 153 -12.13 6.23 -22.80
N ARG A 154 -11.50 6.60 -21.67
CA ARG A 154 -10.07 6.39 -21.40
C ARG A 154 -9.75 5.18 -20.51
N GLY A 155 -10.75 4.44 -20.01
CA GLY A 155 -10.53 3.34 -19.07
C GLY A 155 -11.75 3.04 -18.18
N MET A 156 -11.53 2.41 -17.03
CA MET A 156 -12.57 2.08 -16.06
C MET A 156 -12.78 3.26 -15.10
N THR A 157 -14.01 3.77 -15.00
CA THR A 157 -14.33 4.97 -14.25
C THR A 157 -15.18 4.66 -13.03
N TYR A 158 -14.83 5.24 -11.88
CA TYR A 158 -15.68 5.25 -10.70
C TYR A 158 -15.96 6.68 -10.26
N ARG A 159 -17.24 6.97 -10.06
CA ARG A 159 -17.76 8.22 -9.52
C ARG A 159 -18.69 7.82 -8.36
N GLY A 160 -18.48 8.44 -7.20
CA GLY A 160 -19.32 8.24 -6.02
C GLY A 160 -20.70 8.87 -6.19
#